data_AF-A0AAJ2LNN9-F1
#
_entry.id   AF-A0AAJ2LNN9-F1
#
_cell.length_a   1.000
_cell.length_b   1.000
_cell.length_c   1.000
_cell.angle_alpha   90.00
_cell.angle_beta   90.00
_cell.angle_gamma   90.00
#
_symmetry.space_group_name_H-M   'P 1'
#
loop_
_entity.id
_entity.type
_entity.pdbx_description
1 polymer ?
#
loop_
_entity_poly.entity_id
_entity_poly.type
_entity_poly.pdbx_seq_one_letter_code
_entity_poly.pdbx_strand_id
1 'polypeptide(L)'
;IHEGNRTPTQFDGLGALPDTRALSGIKSQEVGGQGFNQLRLDDSTGQVNAQLASSHAVSQLNLGNLVHPRKAQEGKPRGAGFELRTDQFGALRAGQGLLLSTYEQTQAKADHLQAEQAKSQLEGSFSHASALSEVAKNQQTDPLNGLDGLKSFIESIEQRDEDKATSFKQALMLLASVDSIGLSSQQDIHVSSDAQLNQTAGDSINLSSQK
;
A
#
# COMPACT_ATOMS: atom_id res chain seq x y z
N ILE A 1 31.21 24.73 -5.43
CA ILE A 1 32.50 25.05 -4.76
C ILE A 1 32.28 25.10 -3.26
N HIS A 2 32.75 24.06 -2.56
CA HIS A 2 32.76 24.01 -1.09
C HIS A 2 34.11 24.61 -0.64
N GLU A 3 34.08 25.82 -0.10
CA GLU A 3 35.26 26.52 0.44
C GLU A 3 35.49 26.12 1.91
N GLY A 4 36.63 26.51 2.50
CA GLY A 4 37.06 26.08 3.85
C GLY A 4 36.09 26.31 5.02
N ASN A 5 34.99 27.03 4.81
CA ASN A 5 33.90 27.25 5.77
C ASN A 5 32.58 26.52 5.40
N ARG A 6 32.55 25.71 4.34
CA ARG A 6 31.38 24.91 3.92
C ARG A 6 31.75 23.44 3.92
N THR A 7 31.31 22.72 4.94
CA THR A 7 31.43 21.26 5.01
C THR A 7 30.62 20.61 3.88
N PRO A 8 31.03 19.41 3.41
CA PRO A 8 30.20 18.61 2.51
C PRO A 8 28.81 18.37 3.11
N THR A 9 27.80 18.24 2.24
CA THR A 9 26.42 17.96 2.67
C THR A 9 26.38 16.66 3.46
N GLN A 10 25.85 16.73 4.68
CA GLN A 10 25.58 15.55 5.52
C GLN A 10 24.09 15.21 5.48
N PHE A 11 23.74 14.16 4.74
CA PHE A 11 22.38 13.61 4.76
C PHE A 11 22.10 13.02 6.15
N ASP A 12 20.88 13.18 6.65
CA ASP A 12 20.48 12.79 8.01
C ASP A 12 21.27 13.47 9.14
N GLY A 13 22.14 14.45 8.82
CA GLY A 13 23.06 15.05 9.79
C GLY A 13 24.17 14.09 10.25
N LEU A 14 24.44 13.04 9.47
CA LEU A 14 25.37 11.98 9.79
C LEU A 14 26.39 11.77 8.66
N GLY A 15 27.50 11.10 9.00
CA GLY A 15 28.54 10.69 8.07
C GLY A 15 29.45 11.84 7.59
N ALA A 16 30.55 11.46 6.93
CA ALA A 16 31.48 12.38 6.31
C ALA A 16 32.13 11.72 5.10
N LEU A 17 32.65 12.56 4.19
CA LEU A 17 33.53 12.06 3.14
C LEU A 17 34.84 11.52 3.77
N PRO A 18 35.43 10.44 3.23
CA PRO A 18 35.04 9.73 2.00
C PRO A 18 34.04 8.58 2.20
N ASP A 19 33.56 8.34 3.42
CA ASP A 19 32.71 7.19 3.75
C ASP A 19 31.31 7.30 3.15
N THR A 20 30.82 8.52 2.95
CA THR A 20 29.53 8.80 2.30
C THR A 20 29.67 9.16 0.82
N ARG A 21 30.78 8.81 0.15
CA ARG A 21 31.03 9.17 -1.26
C ARG A 21 29.98 8.69 -2.26
N ALA A 22 29.23 7.65 -1.92
CA ALA A 22 28.16 7.08 -2.74
C ALA A 22 26.80 7.77 -2.51
N LEU A 23 26.73 8.74 -1.57
CA LEU A 23 25.53 9.52 -1.33
C LEU A 23 25.52 10.79 -2.19
N SER A 24 24.37 11.07 -2.81
CA SER A 24 24.12 12.29 -3.57
C SER A 24 22.72 12.84 -3.30
N GLY A 25 22.43 14.07 -3.72
CA GLY A 25 21.10 14.68 -3.57
C GLY A 25 21.11 16.12 -3.07
N ILE A 26 19.99 16.55 -2.47
CA ILE A 26 19.72 17.93 -2.03
C ILE A 26 19.26 17.89 -0.58
N LYS A 27 19.79 18.79 0.24
CA LYS A 27 19.32 19.03 1.62
C LYS A 27 19.12 20.52 1.83
N SER A 28 17.92 20.93 2.23
CA SER A 28 17.61 22.29 2.63
C SER A 28 17.79 22.46 4.14
N GLN A 29 17.82 23.70 4.61
CA GLN A 29 17.72 24.03 6.04
C GLN A 29 16.50 24.92 6.25
N GLU A 30 15.78 24.70 7.34
CA GLU A 30 14.69 25.55 7.79
C GLU A 30 15.19 26.98 8.04
N VAL A 31 14.41 27.97 7.58
CA VAL A 31 14.76 29.39 7.78
C VAL A 31 14.50 29.76 9.24
N GLY A 32 15.55 30.17 9.95
CA GLY A 32 15.44 30.55 11.37
C GLY A 32 15.22 29.37 12.32
N GLY A 33 15.39 28.13 11.83
CA GLY A 33 15.18 26.91 12.60
C GLY A 33 16.26 25.85 12.39
N GLN A 34 16.00 24.65 12.92
CA GLN A 34 16.92 23.51 12.86
C GLN A 34 16.41 22.37 11.97
N GLY A 35 15.19 22.49 11.46
CA GLY A 35 14.62 21.53 10.53
C GLY A 35 15.34 21.49 9.19
N PHE A 36 15.06 20.45 8.43
CA PHE A 36 15.53 20.26 7.06
C PHE A 36 14.53 19.44 6.25
N ASN A 37 14.60 19.60 4.92
CA ASN A 37 14.08 18.62 3.97
C ASN A 37 15.26 18.03 3.20
N GLN A 38 15.16 16.78 2.77
CA GLN A 38 16.20 16.17 1.94
C GLN A 38 15.62 15.23 0.89
N LEU A 39 16.25 15.25 -0.27
CA LEU A 39 16.26 14.19 -1.26
C LEU A 39 17.64 13.56 -1.20
N ARG A 40 17.73 12.28 -0.84
CA ARG A 40 18.98 11.52 -0.75
C ARG A 40 18.91 10.34 -1.72
N LEU A 41 19.94 10.19 -2.54
CA LEU A 41 20.21 9.02 -3.37
C LEU A 41 21.45 8.32 -2.82
N ASP A 42 21.41 7.02 -2.74
CA ASP A 42 22.50 6.18 -2.24
C ASP A 42 22.82 5.14 -3.30
N ASP A 43 23.96 5.30 -3.97
CA ASP A 43 24.43 4.43 -5.06
C ASP A 43 25.42 3.37 -4.55
N SER A 44 25.43 3.10 -3.24
CA SER A 44 26.27 2.05 -2.65
C SER A 44 25.95 0.69 -3.29
N THR A 45 26.98 -0.01 -3.76
CA THR A 45 26.83 -1.31 -4.43
C THR A 45 26.03 -2.29 -3.57
N GLY A 46 24.96 -2.87 -4.14
CA GLY A 46 24.06 -3.80 -3.44
C GLY A 46 23.07 -3.16 -2.47
N GLN A 47 23.13 -1.84 -2.26
CA GLN A 47 22.28 -1.11 -1.31
C GLN A 47 21.65 0.15 -1.93
N VAL A 48 21.37 0.11 -3.23
CA VAL A 48 20.78 1.25 -3.95
C VAL A 48 19.45 1.65 -3.32
N ASN A 49 19.30 2.91 -2.93
CA ASN A 49 18.07 3.44 -2.35
C ASN A 49 17.90 4.95 -2.61
N ALA A 50 16.66 5.41 -2.48
CA ALA A 50 16.29 6.81 -2.52
C ALA A 50 15.40 7.17 -1.32
N GLN A 51 15.53 8.41 -0.86
CA GLN A 51 14.72 8.95 0.23
C GLN A 51 14.29 10.38 -0.05
N LEU A 52 13.00 10.67 0.12
CA LEU A 52 12.46 12.01 0.28
C LEU A 52 11.98 12.17 1.73
N ALA A 53 12.55 13.10 2.47
CA ALA A 53 12.31 13.24 3.90
C ALA A 53 12.14 14.70 4.33
N SER A 54 11.23 14.90 5.29
CA SER A 54 11.16 16.09 6.13
C SER A 54 11.53 15.72 7.56
N SER A 55 12.35 16.55 8.20
CA SER A 55 12.65 16.42 9.64
C SER A 55 11.38 16.55 10.51
N HIS A 56 10.35 17.23 10.02
CA HIS A 56 9.08 17.38 10.73
C HIS A 56 8.37 16.02 10.85
N ALA A 57 8.17 15.58 12.10
CA ALA A 57 7.61 14.27 12.44
C ALA A 57 8.32 13.08 11.76
N VAL A 58 9.59 13.29 11.34
CA VAL A 58 10.40 12.30 10.63
C VAL A 58 9.56 11.70 9.46
N SER A 59 8.92 12.56 8.67
CA SER A 59 7.99 12.17 7.61
C SER A 59 8.76 11.85 6.32
N GLN A 60 8.61 10.63 5.80
CA GLN A 60 9.52 10.10 4.77
C GLN A 60 8.83 9.16 3.78
N LEU A 61 9.27 9.24 2.53
CA LEU A 61 9.16 8.19 1.51
C LEU A 61 10.56 7.59 1.30
N ASN A 62 10.70 6.29 1.51
CA ASN A 62 11.94 5.54 1.29
C ASN A 62 11.72 4.46 0.22
N LEU A 63 12.64 4.29 -0.73
CA LEU A 63 12.55 3.37 -1.87
C LEU A 63 13.84 2.55 -2.02
N GLY A 64 13.73 1.27 -2.39
CA GLY A 64 14.86 0.39 -2.67
C GLY A 64 15.33 -0.40 -1.44
N ASN A 65 16.65 -0.48 -1.24
CA ASN A 65 17.24 -1.15 -0.08
C ASN A 65 17.20 -0.22 1.14
N LEU A 66 16.22 -0.42 2.01
CA LEU A 66 16.00 0.44 3.17
C LEU A 66 17.11 0.19 4.18
N VAL A 67 17.97 1.19 4.38
CA VAL A 67 19.07 1.15 5.36
C VAL A 67 18.85 2.18 6.45
N HIS A 68 19.37 1.92 7.64
CA HIS A 68 19.51 2.96 8.66
C HIS A 68 20.46 4.06 8.16
N PRO A 69 20.31 5.32 8.64
CA PRO A 69 21.21 6.42 8.29
C PRO A 69 22.68 6.03 8.40
N ARG A 70 23.43 6.23 7.31
CA ARG A 70 24.83 5.79 7.20
C ARG A 70 25.75 6.70 8.01
N LYS A 71 26.61 6.07 8.82
CA LYS A 71 27.78 6.72 9.43
C LYS A 71 29.11 6.26 8.82
N ALA A 72 29.08 5.16 8.06
CA ALA A 72 30.22 4.51 7.41
C ALA A 72 29.82 4.06 5.99
N GLN A 73 30.75 3.46 5.25
CA GLN A 73 30.51 3.00 3.87
C GLN A 73 29.36 1.99 3.77
N GLU A 74 29.28 1.05 4.72
CA GLU A 74 28.19 0.08 4.80
C GLU A 74 27.09 0.54 5.78
N GLY A 75 25.84 0.33 5.37
CA GLY A 75 24.65 0.70 6.11
C GLY A 75 23.97 -0.54 6.69
N LYS A 76 23.49 -0.45 7.93
CA LYS A 76 22.73 -1.54 8.55
C LYS A 76 21.37 -1.68 7.83
N PRO A 77 21.03 -2.87 7.30
CA PRO A 77 19.76 -3.08 6.61
C PRO A 77 18.57 -2.94 7.57
N ARG A 78 17.46 -2.44 7.03
CA ARG A 78 16.18 -2.22 7.72
C ARG A 78 15.01 -2.85 6.97
N GLY A 79 15.10 -3.00 5.66
CA GLY A 79 14.08 -3.63 4.82
C GLY A 79 14.38 -3.50 3.33
N ALA A 80 13.45 -3.93 2.49
CA ALA A 80 13.52 -3.76 1.04
C ALA A 80 12.12 -3.44 0.48
N GLY A 81 12.05 -2.64 -0.59
CA GLY A 81 10.80 -2.23 -1.22
C GLY A 81 10.55 -0.73 -1.05
N PHE A 82 9.38 -0.35 -0.54
CA PHE A 82 9.07 1.03 -0.22
C PHE A 82 8.54 1.16 1.21
N GLU A 83 8.71 2.35 1.79
CA GLU A 83 8.11 2.73 3.05
C GLU A 83 7.61 4.18 2.95
N LEU A 84 6.36 4.39 3.35
CA LEU A 84 5.81 5.70 3.67
C LEU A 84 5.57 5.76 5.18
N ARG A 85 6.23 6.68 5.90
CA ARG A 85 6.13 6.80 7.36
C ARG A 85 6.08 8.24 7.85
N THR A 86 5.45 8.44 9.00
CA THR A 86 5.45 9.69 9.78
C THR A 86 5.11 9.37 11.24
N ASP A 87 5.60 10.19 12.18
CA ASP A 87 5.20 10.13 13.59
C ASP A 87 3.91 10.93 13.86
N GLN A 88 3.30 11.52 12.82
CA GLN A 88 2.05 12.27 12.89
C GLN A 88 0.96 11.65 12.01
N PHE A 89 -0.09 12.41 11.71
CA PHE A 89 -1.23 11.95 10.91
C PHE A 89 -0.81 11.60 9.48
N GLY A 90 -1.34 10.50 8.96
CA GLY A 90 -1.20 10.10 7.55
C GLY A 90 -2.58 9.95 6.89
N ALA A 91 -2.65 10.21 5.59
CA ALA A 91 -3.85 9.98 4.80
C ALA A 91 -3.48 9.49 3.40
N LEU A 92 -4.17 8.45 2.93
CA LEU A 92 -4.17 8.02 1.53
C LEU A 92 -5.55 8.35 0.95
N ARG A 93 -5.61 9.18 -0.09
CA ARG A 93 -6.85 9.61 -0.72
C ARG A 93 -6.75 9.48 -2.23
N ALA A 94 -7.64 8.67 -2.80
CA ALA A 94 -7.76 8.50 -4.24
C ALA A 94 -9.23 8.63 -4.66
N GLY A 95 -9.59 9.78 -5.23
CA GLY A 95 -10.98 10.13 -5.53
C GLY A 95 -11.66 9.28 -6.62
N GLN A 96 -10.87 8.50 -7.37
CA GLN A 96 -11.34 7.56 -8.39
C GLN A 96 -11.21 6.09 -7.94
N GLY A 97 -10.76 5.85 -6.70
CA GLY A 97 -10.63 4.54 -6.10
C GLY A 97 -9.19 4.15 -5.73
N LEU A 98 -9.05 3.12 -4.88
CA LEU A 98 -7.77 2.68 -4.31
C LEU A 98 -7.64 1.16 -4.34
N LEU A 99 -6.55 0.66 -4.95
CA LEU A 99 -6.15 -0.74 -4.90
C LEU A 99 -5.03 -0.94 -3.88
N LEU A 100 -5.23 -1.82 -2.90
CA LEU A 100 -4.20 -2.31 -1.98
C LEU A 100 -4.07 -3.81 -2.18
N SER A 101 -2.93 -4.25 -2.71
CA SER A 101 -2.77 -5.61 -3.24
C SER A 101 -1.43 -6.23 -2.87
N THR A 102 -1.41 -7.53 -2.56
CA THR A 102 -0.19 -8.36 -2.50
C THR A 102 0.02 -9.21 -3.76
N TYR A 103 -0.87 -9.10 -4.75
CA TYR A 103 -0.69 -9.77 -6.04
C TYR A 103 0.54 -9.21 -6.75
N GLU A 104 1.43 -10.11 -7.17
CA GLU A 104 2.66 -9.71 -7.83
C GLU A 104 2.39 -9.10 -9.21
N GLN A 105 3.02 -7.96 -9.48
CA GLN A 105 3.14 -7.38 -10.81
C GLN A 105 4.61 -7.23 -11.18
N THR A 106 5.19 -8.30 -11.72
CA THR A 106 6.61 -8.34 -12.05
C THR A 106 6.98 -7.19 -13.00
N GLN A 107 7.96 -6.39 -12.60
CA GLN A 107 8.50 -5.28 -13.39
C GLN A 107 7.46 -4.24 -13.85
N ALA A 108 6.37 -4.08 -13.10
CA ALA A 108 5.30 -3.14 -13.44
C ALA A 108 4.75 -3.30 -14.87
N LYS A 109 4.70 -4.54 -15.40
CA LYS A 109 4.30 -4.82 -16.79
C LYS A 109 2.82 -4.59 -17.09
N ALA A 110 1.95 -4.83 -16.11
CA ALA A 110 0.51 -4.58 -16.23
C ALA A 110 0.17 -3.11 -15.92
N ASP A 111 -1.10 -2.74 -16.11
CA ASP A 111 -1.60 -1.45 -15.63
C ASP A 111 -1.64 -1.39 -14.10
N HIS A 112 -1.45 -0.20 -13.54
CA HIS A 112 -1.33 -0.04 -12.08
C HIS A 112 -2.62 -0.34 -11.29
N LEU A 113 -3.80 -0.32 -11.92
CA LEU A 113 -5.10 -0.70 -11.32
C LEU A 113 -5.61 -2.07 -11.81
N GLN A 114 -4.77 -2.88 -12.46
CA GLN A 114 -5.18 -4.24 -12.81
C GLN A 114 -5.42 -5.06 -11.53
N ALA A 115 -6.63 -5.57 -11.39
CA ALA A 115 -7.19 -6.29 -10.25
C ALA A 115 -7.85 -7.63 -10.67
N GLU A 116 -7.56 -8.15 -11.87
CA GLU A 116 -8.17 -9.36 -12.44
C GLU A 116 -8.20 -10.56 -11.48
N GLN A 117 -7.12 -10.82 -10.74
CA GLN A 117 -7.07 -11.93 -9.79
C GLN A 117 -8.07 -11.74 -8.64
N ALA A 118 -8.16 -10.52 -8.10
CA ALA A 118 -9.10 -10.18 -7.05
C ALA A 118 -10.55 -10.21 -7.55
N LYS A 119 -10.77 -9.73 -8.79
CA LYS A 119 -12.07 -9.79 -9.46
C LYS A 119 -12.52 -11.24 -9.66
N SER A 120 -11.64 -12.12 -10.17
CA SER A 120 -11.92 -13.54 -10.38
C SER A 120 -12.27 -14.26 -9.07
N GLN A 121 -11.59 -13.92 -7.96
CA GLN A 121 -11.93 -14.46 -6.64
C GLN A 121 -13.35 -14.06 -6.22
N LEU A 122 -13.74 -12.80 -6.43
CA LEU A 122 -15.10 -12.32 -6.14
C LEU A 122 -16.15 -12.92 -7.06
N GLU A 123 -15.84 -13.17 -8.34
CA GLU A 123 -16.69 -13.90 -9.27
C GLU A 123 -16.95 -15.33 -8.78
N GLY A 124 -15.92 -16.03 -8.28
CA GLY A 124 -16.06 -17.34 -7.64
C GLY A 124 -16.99 -17.30 -6.42
N SER A 125 -16.80 -16.32 -5.52
CA SER A 125 -17.70 -16.12 -4.37
C SER A 125 -19.14 -15.83 -4.81
N PHE A 126 -19.33 -15.03 -5.86
CA PHE A 126 -20.65 -14.77 -6.43
C PHE A 126 -21.30 -16.03 -7.00
N SER A 127 -20.56 -16.87 -7.71
CA SER A 127 -21.06 -18.17 -8.21
C SER A 127 -21.49 -19.09 -7.07
N HIS A 128 -20.71 -19.19 -5.99
CA HIS A 128 -21.09 -20.00 -4.82
C HIS A 128 -22.36 -19.46 -4.14
N ALA A 129 -22.44 -18.15 -3.91
CA ALA A 129 -23.62 -17.53 -3.31
C ALA A 129 -24.88 -17.69 -4.19
N SER A 130 -24.72 -17.65 -5.51
CA SER A 130 -25.80 -17.87 -6.48
C SER A 130 -26.31 -19.32 -6.43
N ALA A 131 -25.41 -20.30 -6.40
CA ALA A 131 -25.77 -21.71 -6.28
C ALA A 131 -26.52 -22.00 -4.96
N LEU A 132 -26.05 -21.43 -3.84
CA LEU A 132 -26.74 -21.55 -2.55
C LEU A 132 -28.15 -20.92 -2.58
N SER A 133 -28.28 -19.76 -3.24
CA SER A 133 -29.58 -19.09 -3.43
C SER A 133 -30.55 -19.93 -4.26
N GLU A 134 -30.06 -20.63 -5.29
CA GLU A 134 -30.87 -21.56 -6.08
C GLU A 134 -31.32 -22.77 -5.25
N VAL A 135 -30.43 -23.35 -4.44
CA VAL A 135 -30.79 -24.43 -3.50
C VAL A 135 -31.87 -23.96 -2.52
N ALA A 136 -31.74 -22.76 -1.96
CA ALA A 136 -32.74 -22.19 -1.06
C ALA A 136 -34.12 -22.05 -1.74
N LYS A 137 -34.16 -21.55 -2.99
CA LYS A 137 -35.41 -21.49 -3.79
C LYS A 137 -36.02 -22.87 -4.01
N ASN A 138 -35.20 -23.86 -4.38
CA ASN A 138 -35.65 -25.23 -4.61
C ASN A 138 -36.16 -25.91 -3.32
N GLN A 139 -35.65 -25.49 -2.15
CA GLN A 139 -36.14 -25.91 -0.84
C GLN A 139 -37.34 -25.09 -0.34
N GLN A 140 -37.94 -24.25 -1.19
CA GLN A 140 -39.07 -23.36 -0.83
C GLN A 140 -38.77 -22.41 0.32
N THR A 141 -37.49 -22.04 0.48
CA THR A 141 -37.01 -21.02 1.43
C THR A 141 -36.66 -19.74 0.68
N ASP A 142 -36.49 -18.65 1.43
CA ASP A 142 -36.12 -17.36 0.83
C ASP A 142 -34.73 -17.43 0.18
N PRO A 143 -34.57 -16.92 -1.05
CA PRO A 143 -33.27 -16.82 -1.68
C PRO A 143 -32.35 -15.86 -0.93
N LEU A 144 -31.04 -15.99 -1.18
CA LEU A 144 -30.08 -15.00 -0.70
C LEU A 144 -30.39 -13.64 -1.32
N ASN A 145 -30.46 -12.63 -0.45
CA ASN A 145 -30.54 -11.23 -0.83
C ASN A 145 -29.14 -10.67 -1.14
N GLY A 146 -29.05 -9.62 -1.96
CA GLY A 146 -27.79 -8.88 -2.18
C GLY A 146 -26.89 -9.38 -3.31
N LEU A 147 -27.27 -10.46 -4.00
CA LEU A 147 -26.51 -10.99 -5.15
C LEU A 147 -26.35 -9.96 -6.28
N ASP A 148 -27.39 -9.20 -6.59
CA ASP A 148 -27.33 -8.14 -7.62
C ASP A 148 -26.35 -7.03 -7.25
N GLY A 149 -26.27 -6.70 -5.96
CA GLY A 149 -25.31 -5.72 -5.45
C GLY A 149 -23.86 -6.21 -5.58
N LEU A 150 -23.61 -7.48 -5.21
CA LEU A 150 -22.28 -8.10 -5.38
C LEU A 150 -21.88 -8.17 -6.86
N LYS A 151 -22.80 -8.57 -7.74
CA LYS A 151 -22.54 -8.59 -9.19
C LYS A 151 -22.19 -7.21 -9.73
N SER A 152 -22.98 -6.19 -9.38
CA SER A 152 -22.75 -4.80 -9.78
C SER A 152 -21.40 -4.28 -9.27
N PHE A 153 -21.03 -4.66 -8.04
CA PHE A 153 -19.71 -4.33 -7.49
C PHE A 153 -18.58 -4.98 -8.29
N ILE A 154 -18.65 -6.28 -8.59
CA ILE A 154 -17.64 -6.98 -9.40
C ILE A 154 -17.48 -6.33 -10.78
N GLU A 155 -18.58 -5.98 -11.43
CA GLU A 155 -18.58 -5.31 -12.73
C GLU A 155 -17.92 -3.92 -12.68
N SER A 156 -17.83 -3.31 -11.50
CA SER A 156 -17.24 -1.99 -11.28
C SER A 156 -15.72 -1.99 -11.03
N ILE A 157 -15.14 -3.15 -10.71
CA ILE A 157 -13.72 -3.28 -10.32
C ILE A 157 -12.78 -2.97 -11.47
N GLU A 158 -13.16 -3.26 -12.71
CA GLU A 158 -12.31 -2.94 -13.86
C GLU A 158 -13.12 -2.44 -15.06
N GLN A 159 -12.59 -1.39 -15.67
CA GLN A 159 -12.86 -0.98 -17.02
C GLN A 159 -11.58 -1.12 -17.84
N ARG A 160 -11.68 -1.87 -18.93
CA ARG A 160 -10.65 -1.96 -19.95
C ARG A 160 -11.10 -1.22 -21.19
N ASP A 161 -10.19 -0.49 -21.77
CA ASP A 161 -10.34 0.28 -23.01
C ASP A 161 -9.02 0.03 -23.78
N GLU A 162 -9.11 -0.38 -25.04
CA GLU A 162 -7.91 -0.76 -25.82
C GLU A 162 -6.88 0.37 -25.92
N ASP A 163 -7.33 1.62 -25.77
CA ASP A 163 -6.51 2.82 -25.85
C ASP A 163 -6.17 3.44 -24.48
N LYS A 164 -6.60 2.85 -23.35
CA LYS A 164 -6.36 3.42 -22.00
C LYS A 164 -5.91 2.38 -20.99
N ALA A 165 -5.14 2.85 -20.01
CA ALA A 165 -4.83 2.05 -18.84
C ALA A 165 -6.11 1.64 -18.10
N THR A 166 -6.10 0.42 -17.59
CA THR A 166 -7.15 -0.15 -16.73
C THR A 166 -7.47 0.80 -15.58
N SER A 167 -8.75 1.00 -15.32
CA SER A 167 -9.25 1.86 -14.24
C SER A 167 -10.47 1.25 -13.55
N PHE A 168 -10.81 1.77 -12.37
CA PHE A 168 -12.06 1.42 -11.70
C PHE A 168 -13.22 2.23 -12.30
N LYS A 169 -14.41 1.63 -12.43
CA LYS A 169 -15.60 2.33 -12.96
C LYS A 169 -16.23 3.30 -11.96
N GLN A 170 -15.90 3.15 -10.67
CA GLN A 170 -16.40 3.98 -9.58
C GLN A 170 -15.34 4.14 -8.49
N ALA A 171 -15.54 5.11 -7.61
CA ALA A 171 -14.68 5.35 -6.46
C ALA A 171 -14.85 4.25 -5.39
N LEU A 172 -14.20 3.10 -5.62
CA LEU A 172 -14.16 1.97 -4.70
C LEU A 172 -12.78 1.77 -4.10
N MET A 173 -12.72 1.06 -2.98
CA MET A 173 -11.47 0.55 -2.42
C MET A 173 -11.48 -0.98 -2.52
N LEU A 174 -10.41 -1.56 -3.05
CA LEU A 174 -10.21 -3.01 -3.12
C LEU A 174 -8.98 -3.39 -2.28
N LEU A 175 -9.20 -4.21 -1.25
CA LEU A 175 -8.14 -4.86 -0.47
C LEU A 175 -8.07 -6.31 -0.93
N ALA A 176 -6.93 -6.69 -1.52
CA ALA A 176 -6.73 -7.99 -2.12
C ALA A 176 -5.41 -8.62 -1.67
N SER A 177 -5.40 -9.91 -1.39
CA SER A 177 -4.19 -10.62 -0.98
C SER A 177 -4.17 -12.03 -1.55
N VAL A 178 -2.97 -12.52 -1.90
CA VAL A 178 -2.77 -13.90 -2.37
C VAL A 178 -3.01 -14.91 -1.24
N ASP A 179 -2.48 -14.63 -0.05
CA ASP A 179 -2.52 -15.57 1.07
C ASP A 179 -3.62 -15.23 2.09
N SER A 180 -3.48 -14.09 2.78
CA SER A 180 -4.38 -13.73 3.89
C SER A 180 -4.46 -12.22 4.09
N ILE A 181 -5.56 -11.78 4.71
CA ILE A 181 -5.74 -10.42 5.22
C ILE A 181 -5.98 -10.52 6.72
N GLY A 182 -5.19 -9.80 7.53
CA GLY A 182 -5.36 -9.73 8.98
C GLY A 182 -5.88 -8.37 9.42
N LEU A 183 -6.90 -8.36 10.27
CA LEU A 183 -7.44 -7.17 10.94
C LEU A 183 -7.36 -7.39 12.45
N SER A 184 -6.68 -6.50 13.18
CA SER A 184 -6.45 -6.65 14.62
C SER A 184 -6.48 -5.30 15.33
N SER A 185 -7.05 -5.28 16.53
CA SER A 185 -7.10 -4.12 17.43
C SER A 185 -6.92 -4.60 18.87
N GLN A 186 -6.31 -3.77 19.73
CA GLN A 186 -6.30 -4.01 21.17
C GLN A 186 -7.64 -3.64 21.83
N GLN A 187 -8.50 -2.94 21.10
CA GLN A 187 -9.84 -2.53 21.50
C GLN A 187 -10.80 -3.06 20.43
N ASP A 188 -11.74 -2.24 20.00
CA ASP A 188 -12.78 -2.64 19.07
C ASP A 188 -12.31 -2.64 17.60
N ILE A 189 -12.99 -3.43 16.78
CA ILE A 189 -13.03 -3.31 15.31
C ILE A 189 -14.48 -3.02 14.94
N HIS A 190 -14.73 -1.90 14.25
CA HIS A 190 -16.06 -1.55 13.73
C HIS A 190 -16.12 -1.80 12.22
N VAL A 191 -17.08 -2.62 11.78
CA VAL A 191 -17.40 -2.85 10.37
C VAL A 191 -18.89 -2.58 10.18
N SER A 192 -19.21 -1.54 9.40
CA SER A 192 -20.59 -1.09 9.18
C SER A 192 -20.79 -0.68 7.72
N SER A 193 -22.01 -0.88 7.22
CA SER A 193 -22.46 -0.49 5.89
C SER A 193 -23.91 -0.03 5.99
N ASP A 194 -24.26 1.09 5.37
CA ASP A 194 -25.65 1.60 5.35
C ASP A 194 -26.59 0.69 4.55
N ALA A 195 -26.03 -0.08 3.61
CA ALA A 195 -26.78 -1.02 2.79
C ALA A 195 -26.58 -2.45 3.28
N GLN A 196 -25.52 -3.12 2.83
CA GLN A 196 -25.32 -4.56 3.06
C GLN A 196 -23.86 -4.87 3.38
N LEU A 197 -23.66 -5.88 4.22
CA LEU A 197 -22.37 -6.51 4.51
C LEU A 197 -22.39 -7.94 3.98
N ASN A 198 -21.52 -8.25 3.03
CA ASN A 198 -21.38 -9.59 2.45
C ASN A 198 -20.15 -10.28 3.03
N GLN A 199 -20.33 -11.44 3.67
CA GLN A 199 -19.25 -12.28 4.17
C GLN A 199 -19.36 -13.65 3.52
N THR A 200 -18.30 -14.06 2.81
CA THR A 200 -18.26 -15.34 2.10
C THR A 200 -16.93 -16.02 2.39
N ALA A 201 -16.96 -17.34 2.56
CA ALA A 201 -15.78 -18.17 2.68
C ALA A 201 -16.00 -19.43 1.83
N GLY A 202 -14.93 -19.91 1.18
CA GLY A 202 -14.99 -21.16 0.43
C GLY A 202 -15.05 -22.41 1.31
N ASP A 203 -14.62 -22.30 2.57
CA ASP A 203 -14.63 -23.38 3.55
C ASP A 203 -15.53 -23.00 4.74
N SER A 204 -14.99 -22.29 5.72
CA SER A 204 -15.67 -22.06 7.00
C SER A 204 -15.61 -20.59 7.43
N ILE A 205 -16.70 -20.09 8.00
CA ILE A 205 -16.74 -18.82 8.74
C ILE A 205 -16.74 -19.17 10.24
N ASN A 206 -15.69 -18.76 10.95
CA ASN A 206 -15.55 -19.00 12.39
C ASN A 206 -15.81 -17.70 13.17
N LEU A 207 -16.83 -17.71 14.02
CA LEU A 207 -17.17 -16.59 14.92
C LEU A 207 -17.08 -17.07 16.36
N SER A 208 -16.17 -16.47 17.14
CA SER A 208 -15.94 -16.83 18.54
C SER A 208 -15.77 -15.58 19.39
N SER A 209 -16.23 -15.64 20.64
CA SER A 209 -16.01 -14.60 21.65
C SER A 209 -15.56 -15.25 22.95
N GLN A 210 -14.59 -14.63 23.61
CA GLN A 210 -14.18 -14.98 24.97
C GLN A 210 -14.64 -13.85 25.89
N LYS A 211 -15.34 -14.19 26.96
CA LYS A 211 -15.73 -13.25 28.01
C LYS A 211 -14.66 -13.19 29.07
#